data_AF-A0A3M7P0Z1-F1
#
_entry.id   AF-A0A3M7P0Z1-F1
#
_cell.length_a   1.000
_cell.length_b   1.000
_cell.length_c   1.000
_cell.angle_alpha   90.00
_cell.angle_beta   90.00
_cell.angle_gamma   90.00
#
_symmetry.space_group_name_H-M   'P 1'
#
loop_
_entity.id
_entity.type
_entity.pdbx_description
1 polymer ?
#
loop_
_entity_poly.entity_id
_entity_poly.type
_entity_poly.pdbx_seq_one_letter_code
_entity_poly.pdbx_strand_id
1 'polypeptide(L)'
;MVRNSRVFDQETVEKWTIVYGDYIKFINNKITNLDKCLIDKDFNLNKRRTSGIIVGATSYGLILSFDEMIKSESLFLVSNFLFKNMLLSKKSFKYCIYDNACHLSGYIRNNVNTDNGINNNLLLDTNLIIDNFHIGNHTRSVCFEKHSSKNYPDLTSFDTEI
;
A
#
# COMPACT_ATOMS: atom_id res chain seq x y z
N MET A 1 25.15 2.76 -17.62
CA MET A 1 24.31 2.10 -16.59
C MET A 1 22.86 2.48 -16.85
N VAL A 2 22.07 1.56 -17.41
CA VAL A 2 20.65 1.81 -17.69
C VAL A 2 19.89 1.73 -16.38
N ARG A 3 19.35 2.88 -15.92
CA ARG A 3 18.44 2.92 -14.76
C ARG A 3 17.14 2.24 -15.18
N ASN A 4 16.86 1.08 -14.60
CA ASN A 4 15.55 0.42 -14.73
C ASN A 4 14.52 1.26 -13.94
N SER A 5 14.01 2.32 -14.56
CA SER A 5 12.82 3.02 -14.08
C SER A 5 11.63 2.10 -14.30
N ARG A 6 11.22 1.35 -13.28
CA ARG A 6 9.92 0.66 -13.28
C ARG A 6 8.85 1.70 -13.07
N VAL A 7 8.46 2.34 -14.16
CA VAL A 7 7.30 3.20 -14.26
C VAL A 7 6.06 2.31 -14.08
N PHE A 8 5.02 2.81 -13.41
CA PHE A 8 3.67 2.27 -13.56
C PHE A 8 3.22 2.55 -14.99
N ASP A 9 3.73 1.77 -15.94
CA ASP A 9 3.37 1.89 -17.34
C ASP A 9 1.89 1.53 -17.54
N GLN A 10 1.33 2.08 -18.60
CA GLN A 10 -0.08 1.91 -18.95
C GLN A 10 -0.43 0.43 -19.18
N GLU A 11 0.55 -0.36 -19.64
CA GLU A 11 0.44 -1.80 -19.82
C GLU A 11 0.20 -2.54 -18.50
N THR A 12 0.87 -2.13 -17.42
CA THR A 12 0.65 -2.69 -16.08
C THR A 12 -0.77 -2.36 -15.60
N VAL A 13 -1.24 -1.13 -15.77
CA VAL A 13 -2.60 -0.71 -15.38
C VAL A 13 -3.68 -1.47 -16.17
N GLU A 14 -3.48 -1.65 -17.47
CA GLU A 14 -4.41 -2.39 -18.34
C GLU A 14 -4.48 -3.87 -17.96
N LYS A 15 -3.35 -4.53 -17.69
CA LYS A 15 -3.32 -5.92 -17.21
C LYS A 15 -4.11 -6.11 -15.91
N TRP A 16 -3.96 -5.20 -14.94
CA TRP A 16 -4.72 -5.28 -13.69
C TRP A 16 -6.21 -5.02 -13.89
N THR A 17 -6.58 -4.13 -14.82
CA THR A 17 -7.98 -3.83 -15.14
C THR A 17 -8.69 -5.05 -15.74
N ILE A 18 -8.00 -5.81 -16.61
CA ILE A 18 -8.52 -7.04 -17.20
C ILE A 18 -8.74 -8.11 -16.13
N VAL A 19 -7.76 -8.35 -15.26
CA VAL A 19 -7.87 -9.33 -14.17
C VAL A 19 -9.02 -8.99 -13.21
N TYR A 20 -9.19 -7.70 -12.90
CA TYR A 20 -10.30 -7.25 -12.06
C TYR A 20 -11.65 -7.44 -12.76
N GLY A 21 -11.73 -7.17 -14.07
CA GLY A 21 -12.93 -7.40 -14.87
C GLY A 21 -13.36 -8.87 -14.89
N ASP A 22 -12.40 -9.79 -15.02
CA ASP A 22 -12.68 -11.23 -15.01
C ASP A 22 -13.10 -11.73 -13.62
N TYR A 23 -12.51 -11.18 -12.55
CA TYR A 23 -12.92 -11.46 -11.17
C TYR A 23 -14.37 -11.01 -10.88
N ILE A 24 -14.73 -9.81 -11.33
CA ILE A 24 -16.10 -9.28 -11.17
C ILE A 24 -17.10 -10.12 -11.98
N LYS A 25 -16.77 -10.54 -13.20
CA LYS A 25 -17.61 -11.47 -14.00
C LYS A 25 -17.79 -12.82 -13.30
N PHE A 26 -16.73 -13.36 -12.71
CA PHE A 26 -16.79 -14.61 -11.96
C PHE A 26 -17.72 -14.50 -10.74
N ILE A 27 -17.57 -13.42 -9.95
CA ILE A 27 -18.44 -13.14 -8.80
C ILE A 27 -19.91 -12.98 -9.25
N ASN A 28 -20.17 -12.17 -10.26
CA ASN A 28 -21.53 -11.91 -10.74
C ASN A 28 -22.21 -13.17 -11.30
N ASN A 29 -21.47 -14.06 -11.97
CA ASN A 29 -22.00 -15.34 -12.43
C ASN A 29 -22.31 -16.32 -11.29
N LYS A 30 -21.59 -16.23 -10.16
CA LYS A 30 -21.82 -17.09 -8.99
C LYS A 30 -22.91 -16.55 -8.04
N ILE A 31 -23.14 -15.24 -7.96
CA ILE A 31 -24.14 -14.63 -7.04
C ILE A 31 -25.61 -15.03 -7.30
N THR A 32 -25.91 -15.80 -8.35
CA THR A 32 -27.27 -16.31 -8.62
C THR A 32 -27.83 -17.29 -7.56
N ASN A 33 -27.01 -17.75 -6.60
CA ASN A 33 -27.44 -18.55 -5.45
C ASN A 33 -27.00 -17.89 -4.13
N LEU A 34 -27.81 -16.94 -3.63
CA LEU A 34 -27.56 -16.15 -2.41
C LEU A 34 -27.56 -16.98 -1.11
N ASP A 35 -28.02 -18.23 -1.13
CA ASP A 35 -28.21 -19.05 0.09
C ASP A 35 -27.01 -19.93 0.46
N LYS A 36 -25.91 -19.90 -0.31
CA LYS A 36 -24.69 -20.66 0.01
C LYS A 36 -23.46 -19.75 -0.12
N CYS A 37 -22.54 -19.85 0.84
CA CYS A 37 -21.19 -19.32 0.65
C CYS A 37 -20.54 -20.11 -0.50
N LEU A 38 -20.49 -19.53 -1.70
CA LEU A 38 -19.92 -20.14 -2.91
C LEU A 38 -18.40 -19.98 -3.01
N ILE A 39 -17.80 -19.40 -1.98
CA ILE A 39 -16.35 -19.36 -1.81
C ILE A 39 -15.95 -20.74 -1.35
N ASP A 40 -15.55 -21.57 -2.31
CA ASP A 40 -14.81 -22.79 -2.02
C ASP A 40 -13.52 -22.36 -1.31
N LYS A 41 -13.24 -22.94 -0.12
CA LYS A 41 -11.97 -22.69 0.60
C LYS A 41 -10.77 -23.07 -0.26
N ASP A 42 -10.98 -23.94 -1.25
CA ASP A 42 -9.99 -24.39 -2.21
C ASP A 42 -9.97 -23.55 -3.49
N PHE A 43 -10.79 -22.49 -3.62
CA PHE A 43 -10.72 -21.52 -4.73
C PHE A 43 -9.51 -20.59 -4.54
N ASN A 44 -8.33 -21.19 -4.64
CA ASN A 44 -7.06 -20.52 -4.57
C ASN A 44 -6.58 -20.30 -6.01
N LEU A 45 -6.84 -19.11 -6.57
CA LEU A 45 -6.43 -18.74 -7.94
C LEU A 45 -4.91 -18.90 -8.16
N ASN A 46 -4.13 -18.94 -7.08
CA ASN A 46 -2.74 -19.36 -7.07
C ASN A 46 -2.50 -20.28 -5.86
N LYS A 47 -2.19 -21.57 -6.07
CA LYS A 47 -1.66 -22.50 -5.04
C LYS A 47 -0.26 -22.11 -4.55
N ARG A 48 0.05 -20.82 -4.48
CA ARG A 48 1.37 -20.31 -4.08
C ARG A 48 1.34 -20.05 -2.60
N ARG A 49 2.42 -20.41 -1.91
CA ARG A 49 2.59 -20.09 -0.50
C ARG A 49 2.71 -18.57 -0.40
N THR A 50 1.78 -17.95 0.31
CA THR A 50 1.88 -16.53 0.66
C THR A 50 3.08 -16.29 1.57
N SER A 51 3.75 -15.16 1.35
CA SER A 51 4.76 -14.62 2.27
C SER A 51 4.14 -13.71 3.34
N GLY A 52 2.85 -13.37 3.21
CA GLY A 52 2.11 -12.53 4.15
C GLY A 52 0.96 -11.77 3.49
N ILE A 53 0.35 -10.88 4.24
CA ILE A 53 -0.68 -9.96 3.75
C ILE A 53 -0.25 -8.53 4.07
N ILE A 54 -0.55 -7.60 3.17
CA ILE A 54 -0.53 -6.18 3.49
C ILE A 54 -1.95 -5.74 3.70
N VAL A 55 -2.20 -5.01 4.78
CA VAL A 55 -3.50 -4.45 5.11
C VAL A 55 -3.34 -2.95 5.26
N GLY A 56 -4.19 -2.20 4.55
CA GLY A 56 -4.33 -0.77 4.72
C GLY A 56 -5.54 -0.49 5.59
N ALA A 57 -5.33 0.14 6.74
CA ALA A 57 -6.40 0.52 7.64
C ALA A 57 -6.37 2.02 7.95
N THR A 58 -7.54 2.58 8.25
CA THR A 58 -7.64 3.93 8.81
C THR A 58 -7.30 3.92 10.30
N SER A 59 -7.07 5.11 10.88
CA SER A 59 -6.82 5.28 12.32
C SER A 59 -7.98 4.83 13.22
N TYR A 60 -9.18 4.59 12.68
CA TYR A 60 -10.33 4.08 13.44
C TYR A 60 -10.59 2.58 13.19
N GLY A 61 -9.63 1.87 12.59
CA GLY A 61 -9.71 0.42 12.37
C GLY A 61 -10.53 -0.01 11.15
N LEU A 62 -11.03 0.93 10.32
CA LEU A 62 -11.66 0.56 9.06
C LEU A 62 -10.60 0.06 8.07
N ILE A 63 -10.77 -1.18 7.59
CA ILE A 63 -9.93 -1.76 6.54
C ILE A 63 -10.31 -1.15 5.19
N LEU A 64 -9.35 -0.47 4.56
CA LEU A 64 -9.51 0.14 3.23
C LEU A 64 -9.25 -0.88 2.11
N SER A 65 -8.23 -1.70 2.29
CA SER A 65 -7.89 -2.79 1.38
C SER A 65 -6.92 -3.76 2.03
N PHE A 66 -6.75 -4.91 1.38
CA PHE A 66 -5.69 -5.84 1.65
C PHE A 66 -5.20 -6.43 0.33
N ASP A 67 -3.92 -6.79 0.27
CA ASP A 67 -3.34 -7.52 -0.86
C ASP A 67 -2.45 -8.66 -0.31
N GLU A 68 -2.50 -9.82 -0.97
CA GLU A 68 -1.66 -10.96 -0.64
C GLU A 68 -0.23 -10.74 -1.17
N MET A 69 0.76 -10.98 -0.32
CA MET A 69 2.16 -10.92 -0.70
C MET A 69 2.65 -12.28 -1.19
N ILE A 70 2.80 -12.44 -2.50
CA ILE A 70 3.36 -13.67 -3.09
C ILE A 70 4.86 -13.82 -2.78
N LYS A 71 5.56 -12.71 -2.56
CA LYS A 71 6.99 -12.65 -2.21
C LYS A 71 7.15 -11.86 -0.92
N SER A 72 8.36 -11.91 -0.34
CA SER A 72 8.71 -11.05 0.80
C SER A 72 8.35 -9.60 0.53
N GLU A 73 8.02 -8.90 1.60
CA GLU A 73 7.71 -7.48 1.57
C GLU A 73 8.84 -6.69 0.87
N SER A 74 8.45 -5.71 0.06
CA SER A 74 9.39 -4.83 -0.63
C SER A 74 8.83 -3.42 -0.71
N LEU A 75 9.71 -2.42 -0.69
CA LEU A 75 9.31 -1.01 -0.78
C LEU A 75 8.49 -0.71 -2.03
N PHE A 76 8.79 -1.39 -3.15
CA PHE A 76 7.98 -1.31 -4.37
C PHE A 76 6.53 -1.76 -4.12
N LEU A 77 6.37 -2.94 -3.53
CA LEU A 77 5.05 -3.53 -3.29
C LEU A 77 4.23 -2.66 -2.33
N VAL A 78 4.83 -2.17 -1.25
CA VAL A 78 4.19 -1.26 -0.29
C VAL A 78 3.83 0.08 -0.95
N SER A 79 4.74 0.68 -1.73
CA SER A 79 4.47 1.95 -2.43
C SER A 79 3.32 1.83 -3.43
N ASN A 80 3.26 0.71 -4.17
CA ASN A 80 2.18 0.43 -5.11
C ASN A 80 0.85 0.24 -4.37
N PHE A 81 0.88 -0.50 -3.26
CA PHE A 81 -0.30 -0.71 -2.42
C PHE A 81 -0.87 0.62 -1.93
N LEU A 82 -0.03 1.52 -1.40
CA LEU A 82 -0.45 2.86 -0.97
C LEU A 82 -1.01 3.69 -2.12
N PHE A 83 -0.32 3.69 -3.27
CA PHE A 83 -0.75 4.44 -4.46
C PHE A 83 -2.13 4.00 -4.94
N LYS A 84 -2.35 2.68 -5.06
CA LYS A 84 -3.64 2.08 -5.43
C LYS A 84 -4.75 2.52 -4.47
N ASN A 85 -4.48 2.55 -3.17
CA ASN A 85 -5.45 3.02 -2.16
C ASN A 85 -5.79 4.51 -2.32
N MET A 86 -4.79 5.36 -2.56
CA MET A 86 -5.01 6.81 -2.78
C MET A 86 -5.80 7.07 -4.06
N LEU A 87 -5.49 6.35 -5.15
CA LEU A 87 -6.23 6.44 -6.41
C LEU A 87 -7.70 6.00 -6.26
N LEU A 88 -7.94 4.86 -5.61
CA LEU A 88 -9.29 4.33 -5.41
C LEU A 88 -10.12 5.23 -4.49
N SER A 89 -9.52 5.77 -3.44
CA SER A 89 -10.20 6.68 -2.50
C SER A 89 -10.34 8.10 -3.04
N LYS A 90 -9.61 8.46 -4.10
CA LYS A 90 -9.47 9.85 -4.63
C LYS A 90 -9.11 10.85 -3.53
N LYS A 91 -8.38 10.40 -2.51
CA LYS A 91 -7.95 11.19 -1.36
C LYS A 91 -6.45 11.03 -1.17
N SER A 92 -5.77 12.12 -0.86
CA SER A 92 -4.45 12.05 -0.24
C SER A 92 -4.61 11.71 1.24
N PHE A 93 -3.67 10.94 1.77
CA PHE A 93 -3.58 10.71 3.20
C PHE A 93 -2.53 11.67 3.76
N LYS A 94 -2.88 12.40 4.83
CA LYS A 94 -1.94 13.32 5.47
C LYS A 94 -0.76 12.56 6.10
N TYR A 95 -1.05 11.39 6.66
CA TYR A 95 -0.11 10.51 7.34
C TYR A 95 -0.28 9.07 6.87
N CYS A 96 0.83 8.33 6.82
CA CYS A 96 0.84 6.88 6.70
C CYS A 96 1.88 6.34 7.69
N ILE A 97 1.44 5.44 8.56
CA ILE A 97 2.26 4.83 9.62
C ILE A 97 2.67 3.44 9.14
N TYR A 98 3.98 3.14 9.20
CA TYR A 98 4.56 1.91 8.69
C TYR A 98 5.98 1.71 9.22
N ASP A 99 6.34 0.48 9.60
CA ASP A 99 7.61 0.11 10.27
C ASP A 99 8.88 0.59 9.57
N ASN A 100 8.87 0.60 8.24
CA ASN A 100 10.00 0.94 7.41
C ASN A 100 9.77 2.23 6.61
N ALA A 101 8.95 3.14 7.15
CA ALA A 101 8.55 4.39 6.52
C ALA A 101 9.72 5.28 6.06
N CYS A 102 10.86 5.28 6.75
CA CYS A 102 12.02 6.07 6.35
C CYS A 102 12.63 5.60 5.01
N HIS A 103 12.74 4.28 4.83
CA HIS A 103 13.23 3.71 3.56
C HIS A 103 12.18 3.84 2.47
N LEU A 104 10.91 3.66 2.80
CA LEU A 104 9.79 3.86 1.87
C LEU A 104 9.74 5.30 1.35
N SER A 105 9.94 6.29 2.22
CA SER A 105 9.97 7.70 1.83
C SER A 105 11.13 7.99 0.86
N GLY A 106 12.32 7.48 1.15
CA GLY A 106 13.46 7.60 0.24
C GLY A 106 13.20 6.89 -1.10
N TYR A 107 12.59 5.70 -1.06
CA TYR A 107 12.22 4.96 -2.25
C TYR A 107 11.24 5.74 -3.13
N ILE A 108 10.15 6.25 -2.56
CA ILE A 108 9.13 7.04 -3.29
C ILE A 108 9.79 8.27 -3.92
N ARG A 109 10.55 9.06 -3.16
CA ARG A 109 11.21 10.27 -3.70
C ARG A 109 12.16 9.98 -4.85
N ASN A 110 12.84 8.83 -4.82
CA ASN A 110 13.80 8.45 -5.87
C ASN A 110 13.14 7.83 -7.11
N ASN A 111 11.92 7.31 -7.00
CA ASN A 111 11.24 6.57 -8.08
C ASN A 111 10.02 7.28 -8.64
N VAL A 112 9.49 8.30 -7.94
CA VAL A 112 8.45 9.17 -8.47
C VAL A 112 9.09 10.12 -9.48
N ASN A 113 8.68 10.00 -10.75
CA ASN A 113 9.03 10.97 -11.78
C ASN A 113 8.03 12.14 -11.71
N THR A 114 8.51 13.32 -11.33
CA THR A 114 7.71 14.55 -11.22
C THR A 114 7.13 15.01 -12.57
N ASP A 115 7.69 14.52 -13.68
CA ASP A 115 7.28 14.90 -15.03
C ASP A 115 6.07 14.10 -15.55
N ASN A 116 5.65 13.03 -14.84
CA ASN A 116 4.61 12.10 -15.30
C ASN A 116 3.20 12.32 -14.70
N GLY A 117 2.86 13.56 -14.31
CA GLY A 117 1.48 13.99 -14.05
C GLY A 117 1.00 13.93 -12.59
N ILE A 118 -0.23 14.40 -12.38
CA ILE A 118 -0.86 14.79 -11.09
C ILE A 118 -0.86 13.66 -10.04
N ASN A 119 -0.94 12.39 -10.44
CA ASN A 119 -1.14 11.27 -9.53
C ASN A 119 0.09 10.96 -8.67
N ASN A 120 1.28 11.19 -9.20
CA ASN A 120 2.55 10.92 -8.52
C ASN A 120 2.80 11.82 -7.29
N ASN A 121 2.17 12.99 -7.25
CA ASN A 121 2.32 13.94 -6.15
C ASN A 121 1.61 13.48 -4.87
N LEU A 122 0.55 12.65 -4.98
CA LEU A 122 -0.22 12.19 -3.82
C LEU A 122 0.64 11.46 -2.78
N LEU A 123 1.59 10.64 -3.24
CA LEU A 123 2.54 9.94 -2.37
C LEU A 123 3.61 10.88 -1.80
N LEU A 124 4.03 11.90 -2.57
CA LEU A 124 5.02 12.88 -2.12
C LEU A 124 4.47 13.81 -1.03
N ASP A 125 3.17 14.08 -1.07
CA ASP A 125 2.45 14.92 -0.09
C ASP A 125 2.11 14.18 1.22
N THR A 126 2.29 12.85 1.24
CA THR A 126 2.01 12.02 2.42
C THR A 126 3.19 12.01 3.37
N ASN A 127 2.95 12.33 4.65
CA ASN A 127 3.96 12.17 5.69
C ASN A 127 4.06 10.69 6.08
N LEU A 128 5.19 10.06 5.74
CA LEU A 128 5.48 8.68 6.09
C LEU A 128 6.15 8.63 7.45
N ILE A 129 5.48 7.98 8.41
CA ILE A 129 5.83 7.94 9.82
C ILE A 129 6.21 6.51 10.19
N ILE A 130 7.33 6.33 10.88
CA ILE A 130 7.68 5.05 11.48
C ILE A 130 6.76 4.84 12.67
N ASP A 131 6.16 3.67 12.80
CA ASP A 131 5.33 3.36 13.96
C ASP A 131 6.17 3.40 15.25
N ASN A 132 5.49 3.65 16.37
CA ASN A 132 6.16 3.86 17.65
C ASN A 132 6.79 2.58 18.22
N PHE A 133 6.33 1.40 17.81
CA PHE A 133 6.89 0.14 18.27
C PHE A 133 8.25 -0.14 17.60
N HIS A 134 8.38 0.17 16.31
CA HIS A 134 9.59 -0.12 15.55
C HIS A 134 10.62 1.02 15.54
N ILE A 135 10.28 2.25 15.95
CA ILE A 135 11.21 3.40 15.91
C ILE A 135 12.55 3.14 16.63
N GLY A 136 12.54 2.34 17.70
CA GLY A 136 13.76 1.96 18.45
C GLY A 136 14.76 1.14 17.63
N ASN A 137 14.31 0.48 16.56
CA ASN A 137 15.17 -0.31 15.66
C ASN A 137 15.84 0.54 14.58
N HIS A 138 15.47 1.82 14.47
CA HIS A 138 16.06 2.74 13.49
C HIS A 138 17.21 3.54 14.10
N THR A 139 18.28 3.74 13.34
CA THR A 139 19.52 4.37 13.87
C THR A 139 19.88 5.70 13.20
N ARG A 140 19.28 6.02 12.05
CA ARG A 140 19.63 7.23 11.29
C ARG A 140 18.92 8.45 11.87
N SER A 141 19.60 9.58 11.94
CA SER A 141 19.02 10.85 12.44
C SER A 141 17.71 11.22 11.74
N VAL A 142 17.64 11.03 10.42
CA VAL A 142 16.44 11.29 9.62
C VAL A 142 15.21 10.50 10.08
N CYS A 143 15.40 9.30 10.64
CA CYS A 143 14.29 8.51 11.19
C CYS A 143 13.64 9.26 12.36
N PHE A 144 14.43 9.85 13.24
CA PHE A 144 13.95 10.57 14.40
C PHE A 144 13.50 12.00 14.08
N GLU A 145 14.17 12.69 13.15
CA GLU A 145 13.89 14.09 12.81
C GLU A 145 12.67 14.26 11.89
N LYS A 146 12.42 13.29 10.99
CA LYS A 146 11.37 13.40 9.97
C LYS A 146 10.31 12.33 10.02
N HIS A 147 10.63 11.15 10.54
CA HIS A 147 9.71 10.01 10.49
C HIS A 147 9.17 9.60 11.86
N SER A 148 9.57 10.28 12.94
CA SER A 148 9.00 10.05 14.27
C SER A 148 7.65 10.73 14.41
N SER A 149 6.66 10.00 14.94
CA SER A 149 5.32 10.53 15.26
C SER A 149 5.38 11.73 16.22
N LYS A 150 6.40 11.78 17.10
CA LYS A 150 6.61 12.85 18.10
C LYS A 150 6.78 14.24 17.49
N ASN A 151 7.14 14.32 16.21
CA ASN A 151 7.31 15.60 15.51
C ASN A 151 5.98 16.15 14.96
N TYR A 152 4.88 15.42 15.13
CA TYR A 152 3.58 15.75 14.55
C TYR A 152 2.53 15.86 15.65
N PRO A 153 2.22 17.08 16.15
CA PRO A 153 1.28 17.30 17.25
C PRO A 153 -0.11 16.69 17.01
N ASP A 154 -0.56 16.67 15.75
CA ASP A 154 -1.86 16.12 15.36
C ASP A 154 -1.97 14.59 15.57
N LEU A 155 -0.84 13.90 15.75
CA LEU A 155 -0.80 12.45 16.00
C LEU A 155 -0.82 12.11 17.50
N THR A 156 -0.74 13.10 18.40
CA THR A 156 -0.66 12.87 19.85
C THR A 156 -1.87 12.15 20.44
N SER A 157 -3.04 12.26 19.82
CA SER A 157 -4.27 11.58 20.25
C SER A 157 -4.48 10.20 19.60
N PHE A 158 -3.54 9.73 18.77
CA PHE A 158 -3.64 8.46 18.06
C PHE A 158 -2.64 7.46 18.61
N ASP A 159 -3.08 6.20 18.73
CA ASP A 159 -2.14 5.10 18.87
C ASP A 159 -1.44 4.90 17.52
N THR A 160 -0.11 4.94 17.55
CA THR A 160 0.74 4.81 16.37
C THR A 160 1.68 3.62 16.50
N GLU A 161 1.41 2.71 17.44
CA GLU A 161 2.04 1.39 17.55
C GLU A 161 1.26 0.42 16.66
N ILE A 162 1.91 -0.12 15.62
CA ILE A 162 1.31 -1.04 14.63
C ILE A 162 2.22 -2.25 14.45
#